data_AF-A0A3A2Z164-F1
#
_entry.id   AF-A0A3A2Z164-F1
#
_cell.length_a   1.000
_cell.length_b   1.000
_cell.length_c   1.000
_cell.angle_alpha   90.00
_cell.angle_beta   90.00
_cell.angle_gamma   90.00
#
_symmetry.space_group_name_H-M   'P 1'
#
loop_
_entity.id
_entity.type
_entity.pdbx_description
1 polymer ?
#
loop_
_entity_poly.entity_id
_entity_poly.type
_entity_poly.pdbx_seq_one_letter_code
_entity_poly.pdbx_strand_id
1 'polypeptide(L)'
;MNDEETVALIAGGHSFGKTHGAAPSDNVGKEPEDAPLEQQGLGWANKHGSGKGPDTITSGIEVTWTGTPTKWSNNFLTYLFKYEWELTKSPAGAN
;
A
#
# COMPACT_ATOMS: atom_id res chain seq x y z
N MET A 1 20.69 -5.02 -10.28
CA MET A 1 20.48 -4.32 -9.02
C MET A 1 21.53 -4.78 -8.04
N ASN A 2 22.61 -4.00 -7.92
CA ASN A 2 23.55 -4.09 -6.81
C ASN A 2 22.96 -3.40 -5.57
N ASP A 3 23.73 -3.30 -4.50
CA ASP A 3 23.29 -2.73 -3.22
C ASP A 3 22.83 -1.27 -3.35
N GLU A 4 23.64 -0.43 -4.00
CA GLU A 4 23.35 0.99 -4.19
C GLU A 4 22.08 1.20 -5.03
N GLU A 5 21.96 0.45 -6.13
CA GLU A 5 20.81 0.50 -7.01
C GLU A 5 19.52 0.03 -6.29
N THR A 6 19.62 -0.97 -5.43
CA THR A 6 18.48 -1.49 -4.66
C THR A 6 17.97 -0.46 -3.66
N VAL A 7 18.89 0.20 -2.94
CA VAL A 7 18.54 1.31 -2.03
C VAL A 7 17.87 2.44 -2.81
N ALA A 8 18.43 2.81 -3.96
CA ALA A 8 17.89 3.89 -4.79
C ALA A 8 16.47 3.58 -5.30
N LEU A 9 16.21 2.34 -5.76
CA LEU A 9 14.89 1.94 -6.23
C LEU A 9 13.84 1.97 -5.12
N ILE A 10 14.14 1.40 -3.95
CA ILE A 10 13.15 1.27 -2.87
C ILE A 10 12.87 2.62 -2.24
N ALA A 11 13.91 3.36 -1.86
CA ALA A 11 13.75 4.68 -1.27
C ALA A 11 13.13 5.67 -2.28
N GLY A 12 13.51 5.57 -3.55
CA GLY A 12 12.93 6.36 -4.63
C GLY A 12 11.46 6.05 -4.87
N GLY A 13 11.10 4.76 -4.93
CA GLY A 13 9.72 4.31 -5.12
C GLY A 13 8.80 4.70 -3.95
N HIS A 14 9.20 4.34 -2.72
CA HIS A 14 8.43 4.65 -1.50
C HIS A 14 8.51 6.13 -1.06
N SER A 15 9.19 6.99 -1.81
CA SER A 15 9.06 8.44 -1.65
C SER A 15 7.68 8.96 -2.10
N PHE A 16 6.90 8.14 -2.81
CA PHE A 16 5.59 8.47 -3.35
C PHE A 16 4.49 7.51 -2.87
N GLY A 17 3.26 8.02 -2.93
CA GLY A 17 2.05 7.23 -2.73
C GLY A 17 1.88 6.67 -1.32
N LYS A 18 1.21 5.53 -1.24
CA LYS A 18 0.88 4.79 -0.01
C LYS A 18 0.53 3.33 -0.34
N THR A 19 0.54 2.47 0.67
CA THR A 19 -0.09 1.14 0.61
C THR A 19 -1.59 1.22 0.94
N HIS A 20 -2.34 0.12 0.79
CA HIS A 20 -3.78 0.08 1.07
C HIS A 20 -4.19 -1.20 1.82
N GLY A 21 -4.84 -1.03 2.97
CA GLY A 21 -5.17 -2.05 3.96
C GLY A 21 -6.18 -1.56 4.99
N ALA A 22 -7.22 -0.86 4.52
CA ALA A 22 -8.24 -0.23 5.37
C ALA A 22 -9.04 -1.19 6.27
N ALA A 23 -9.11 -2.48 5.90
CA ALA A 23 -9.83 -3.53 6.64
C ALA A 23 -9.30 -4.93 6.29
N PRO A 24 -9.76 -6.01 6.95
CA PRO A 24 -9.34 -7.38 6.67
C PRO A 24 -9.52 -7.79 5.19
N SER A 25 -8.59 -8.60 4.69
CA SER A 25 -8.53 -9.07 3.29
C SER A 25 -9.73 -9.93 2.87
N ASP A 26 -10.48 -10.49 3.82
CA ASP A 26 -11.72 -11.26 3.55
C ASP A 26 -12.83 -10.43 2.87
N ASN A 27 -12.65 -9.11 2.80
CA ASN A 27 -13.50 -8.21 2.05
C ASN A 27 -13.20 -8.18 0.54
N VAL A 28 -12.03 -8.67 0.12
CA VAL A 28 -11.55 -8.63 -1.25
C VAL A 28 -11.95 -9.92 -1.97
N GLY A 29 -12.67 -9.77 -3.08
CA GLY A 29 -13.12 -10.88 -3.92
C GLY A 29 -12.03 -11.43 -4.84
N LYS A 30 -12.47 -12.25 -5.81
CA LYS A 30 -11.62 -12.95 -6.77
C LYS A 30 -10.78 -12.00 -7.62
N GLU A 31 -9.57 -12.43 -7.94
CA GLU A 31 -8.66 -11.81 -8.91
C GLU A 31 -9.26 -11.78 -10.32
N PRO A 32 -8.71 -10.98 -11.25
CA PRO A 32 -9.32 -10.74 -12.56
C PRO A 32 -9.68 -12.00 -13.38
N GLU A 33 -8.87 -13.05 -13.33
CA GLU A 33 -9.09 -14.28 -14.12
C GLU A 33 -10.19 -15.19 -13.54
N ASP A 34 -10.57 -15.01 -12.27
CA ASP A 34 -11.65 -15.75 -11.59
C ASP A 34 -12.82 -14.82 -11.22
N ALA A 35 -12.80 -13.58 -11.71
CA ALA A 35 -13.85 -12.60 -11.50
C ALA A 35 -15.04 -12.86 -12.44
N PRO A 36 -16.28 -12.58 -12.01
CA PRO A 36 -17.46 -12.65 -12.87
C PRO A 36 -17.34 -11.77 -14.12
N LEU A 37 -17.91 -12.23 -15.24
CA LEU A 37 -17.81 -11.56 -16.55
C LEU A 37 -18.30 -10.11 -16.52
N GLU A 38 -19.31 -9.79 -15.69
CA GLU A 38 -19.84 -8.43 -15.53
C GLU A 38 -18.82 -7.43 -14.94
N GLN A 39 -17.73 -7.91 -14.35
CA GLN A 39 -16.61 -7.05 -13.90
C GLN A 39 -15.65 -6.66 -15.03
N GLN A 40 -15.86 -7.18 -16.25
CA GLN A 40 -15.21 -6.71 -17.48
C GLN A 40 -13.67 -6.67 -17.39
N GLY A 41 -13.07 -7.76 -16.89
CA GLY A 41 -11.62 -7.90 -16.78
C GLY A 41 -10.99 -7.21 -15.57
N LEU A 42 -11.80 -6.61 -14.70
CA LEU A 42 -11.38 -6.19 -13.36
C LEU A 42 -11.58 -7.33 -12.36
N GLY A 43 -10.89 -7.24 -11.22
CA GLY A 43 -11.03 -8.16 -10.10
C GLY A 43 -10.82 -7.45 -8.76
N TRP A 44 -10.65 -8.24 -7.71
CA TRP A 44 -10.47 -7.79 -6.32
C TRP A 44 -11.61 -6.89 -5.84
N ALA A 45 -12.84 -7.17 -6.27
CA ALA A 45 -14.02 -6.43 -5.83
C ALA A 45 -14.09 -6.41 -4.30
N ASN A 46 -14.07 -5.20 -3.74
CA ASN A 46 -13.97 -4.99 -2.30
C ASN A 46 -15.35 -4.65 -1.70
N LYS A 47 -15.81 -5.46 -0.76
CA LYS A 47 -17.10 -5.28 -0.06
C LYS A 47 -17.05 -4.34 1.15
N HIS A 48 -15.86 -3.86 1.53
CA HIS A 48 -15.69 -2.94 2.65
C HIS A 48 -16.01 -1.50 2.24
N GLY A 49 -16.95 -0.86 2.94
CA GLY A 49 -17.31 0.54 2.72
C GLY A 49 -17.72 0.80 1.26
N SER A 50 -17.12 1.82 0.65
CA SER A 50 -17.30 2.16 -0.76
C SER A 50 -16.51 1.28 -1.74
N GLY A 51 -15.64 0.40 -1.22
CA GLY A 51 -14.78 -0.52 -1.96
C GLY A 51 -13.56 0.12 -2.63
N LYS A 52 -13.36 1.44 -2.48
CA LYS A 52 -12.33 2.23 -3.20
C LYS A 52 -12.01 3.52 -2.43
N GLY A 53 -11.03 4.28 -2.92
CA GLY A 53 -10.62 5.54 -2.28
C GLY A 53 -10.16 5.29 -0.84
N PRO A 54 -10.76 5.94 0.18
CA PRO A 54 -10.42 5.72 1.59
C PRO A 54 -10.55 4.27 2.06
N ASP A 55 -11.48 3.51 1.46
CA ASP A 55 -11.79 2.13 1.88
C ASP A 55 -11.01 1.07 1.08
N THR A 56 -10.00 1.49 0.31
CA THR A 56 -9.24 0.59 -0.57
C THR A 56 -8.45 -0.45 0.24
N ILE A 57 -8.45 -1.69 -0.25
CA ILE A 57 -7.62 -2.78 0.25
C ILE A 57 -6.84 -3.31 -0.95
N THR A 58 -5.52 -3.45 -0.81
CA THR A 58 -4.65 -4.02 -1.85
C THR A 58 -3.65 -4.97 -1.21
N SER A 59 -2.67 -4.46 -0.47
CA SER A 59 -1.68 -5.31 0.21
C SER A 59 -2.10 -5.72 1.62
N GLY A 60 -3.08 -5.03 2.21
CA GLY A 60 -3.43 -5.18 3.62
C GLY A 60 -2.54 -4.36 4.57
N ILE A 61 -1.49 -3.71 4.08
CA ILE A 61 -0.67 -2.77 4.85
C ILE A 61 -1.24 -1.36 4.68
N GLU A 62 -1.23 -0.53 5.72
CA GLU A 62 -1.77 0.83 5.70
C GLU A 62 -0.70 1.86 6.12
N VAL A 63 0.23 2.17 5.21
CA VAL A 63 1.38 3.05 5.44
C VAL A 63 1.46 4.12 4.35
N THR A 64 1.70 5.37 4.77
CA THR A 64 2.14 6.48 3.92
C THR A 64 3.50 6.94 4.42
N TRP A 65 4.55 6.79 3.61
CA TRP A 65 5.94 6.95 4.09
C TRP A 65 6.40 8.41 4.21
N THR A 66 5.82 9.34 3.44
CA THR A 66 6.28 10.73 3.40
C THR A 66 5.13 11.71 3.64
N GLY A 67 5.45 12.88 4.20
CA GLY A 67 4.49 13.97 4.37
C GLY A 67 4.10 14.68 3.05
N THR A 68 4.71 14.29 1.93
CA THR A 68 4.46 14.85 0.60
C THR A 68 4.34 13.73 -0.45
N PRO A 69 3.34 12.84 -0.35
CA PRO A 69 3.29 11.58 -1.11
C PRO A 69 3.13 11.76 -2.63
N THR A 70 2.85 12.98 -3.10
CA THR A 70 2.72 13.32 -4.53
C THR A 70 3.84 14.22 -5.03
N LYS A 71 4.89 14.45 -4.24
CA LYS A 71 6.02 15.31 -4.60
C LYS A 71 7.33 14.67 -4.17
N TRP A 72 8.30 14.61 -5.09
CA TRP A 72 9.64 14.13 -4.79
C TRP A 72 10.26 14.87 -3.59
N SER A 73 10.86 14.12 -2.67
CA SER A 73 11.57 14.64 -1.49
C SER A 73 12.52 13.58 -0.93
N ASN A 74 13.46 13.97 -0.07
CA ASN A 74 14.27 13.03 0.71
C ASN A 74 13.57 12.59 2.01
N ASN A 75 12.25 12.80 2.14
CA ASN A 75 11.54 12.57 3.40
C ASN A 75 11.51 11.08 3.79
N PHE A 76 11.52 10.14 2.82
CA PHE A 76 11.60 8.71 3.13
C PHE A 76 12.82 8.39 3.99
N LEU A 77 14.03 8.74 3.51
CA LEU A 77 15.27 8.51 4.26
C LEU A 77 15.36 9.41 5.50
N THR A 78 14.86 10.66 5.41
CA THR A 78 14.84 11.57 6.56
C THR A 78 14.04 10.97 7.71
N TYR A 79 12.85 10.44 7.45
CA TYR A 79 12.00 9.85 8.49
C TYR A 79 12.57 8.53 8.98
N LEU A 80 13.07 7.69 8.06
CA LEU A 80 13.68 6.40 8.38
C LEU A 80 14.79 6.53 9.43
N PHE A 81 15.69 7.52 9.27
CA PHE A 81 16.81 7.72 10.19
C PHE A 81 16.52 8.65 11.37
N LYS A 82 15.47 9.49 11.30
CA LYS A 82 15.16 10.48 12.34
C LYS A 82 14.35 9.90 13.50
N TYR A 83 13.53 8.88 13.25
CA TYR A 83 12.63 8.31 14.24
C TYR A 83 13.04 6.89 14.62
N GLU A 84 12.68 6.51 15.85
CA GLU A 84 12.69 5.11 16.29
C GLU A 84 11.38 4.44 15.84
N TRP A 85 11.46 3.17 15.49
CA TRP A 85 10.33 2.43 14.92
C TRP A 85 9.89 1.30 15.86
N GLU A 86 8.58 1.21 16.08
CA GLU A 86 7.94 0.13 16.84
C GLU A 86 7.05 -0.69 15.91
N LEU A 87 7.08 -2.02 16.08
CA LEU A 87 6.22 -2.93 15.34
C LEU A 87 4.75 -2.68 15.72
N THR A 88 3.89 -2.57 14.70
CA THR A 88 2.44 -2.43 14.90
C THR A 88 1.68 -3.23 13.85
N LYS A 89 0.35 -3.29 13.96
CA LYS A 89 -0.53 -3.97 13.02
C LYS A 89 -1.40 -2.98 12.25
N SER A 90 -1.58 -3.22 10.95
CA SER A 90 -2.56 -2.50 10.13
C SER A 90 -4.00 -2.84 10.54
N PRO A 91 -5.01 -2.10 10.06
CA PRO A 91 -6.42 -2.48 10.22
C PRO A 91 -6.76 -3.87 9.65
N ALA A 92 -5.99 -4.35 8.67
CA ALA A 92 -6.12 -5.71 8.13
C ALA A 92 -5.37 -6.78 8.96
N GLY A 93 -4.64 -6.38 10.00
CA GLY A 93 -3.85 -7.26 10.86
C GLY A 93 -2.45 -7.58 10.35
N ALA A 94 -1.98 -6.93 9.28
CA ALA A 94 -0.63 -7.12 8.71
C ALA A 94 0.45 -6.43 9.56
N ASN A 95 1.63 -7.05 9.67
CA ASN A 95 2.80 -6.55 10.39
C ASN A 95 4.11 -7.05 9.79
#